data_AF-A0A699UFK6-F1
#
_entry.id   AF-A0A699UFK6-F1
#
_cell.length_a   1.000
_cell.length_b   1.000
_cell.length_c   1.000
_cell.angle_alpha   90.00
_cell.angle_beta   90.00
_cell.angle_gamma   90.00
#
_symmetry.space_group_name_H-M   'P 1'
#
loop_
_entity.id
_entity.type
_entity.pdbx_description
1 polymer ?
#
loop_
_entity_poly.entity_id
_entity_poly.type
_entity_poly.pdbx_seq_one_letter_code
_entity_poly.pdbx_strand_id
1 'polypeptide(L)'
;MKCQPLNFKGTEGIVGLSQWLEKMELVFHISGCAIDNQVKFATCTLLGAALTWWNGHVRTLGHDAAYAMTWGTLEKNLMDKYCLKGEIKKLEIELWNLRVKGNDVA
;
A
#
# COMPACT_ATOMS: atom_id res chain seq x y z
N MET A 1 -18.66 -14.07 8.00
CA MET A 1 -17.60 -13.14 8.42
C MET A 1 -17.68 -11.90 7.55
N LYS A 2 -17.82 -10.69 8.13
CA LYS A 2 -17.78 -9.43 7.36
C LYS A 2 -16.33 -8.97 7.31
N CYS A 3 -15.63 -9.23 6.20
CA CYS A 3 -14.30 -8.68 5.97
C CYS A 3 -14.46 -7.23 5.53
N GLN A 4 -14.50 -6.30 6.47
CA GLN A 4 -14.51 -4.88 6.12
C GLN A 4 -13.06 -4.43 5.86
N PRO A 5 -12.72 -4.06 4.61
CA PRO A 5 -11.35 -3.70 4.28
C PRO A 5 -10.95 -2.39 4.98
N LEU A 6 -9.67 -2.26 5.31
CA LEU A 6 -9.13 -0.97 5.72
C LEU A 6 -9.03 -0.07 4.49
N ASN A 7 -9.38 1.20 4.62
CA ASN A 7 -9.24 2.17 3.54
C ASN A 7 -7.84 2.81 3.55
N PHE A 8 -7.36 3.24 2.40
CA PHE A 8 -6.11 3.99 2.26
C PHE A 8 -6.34 5.33 1.55
N LYS A 9 -5.97 6.45 2.19
CA LYS A 9 -6.17 7.80 1.65
C LYS A 9 -4.97 8.34 0.88
N GLY A 10 -3.79 7.77 1.09
CA GLY A 10 -2.53 8.24 0.50
C GLY A 10 -1.80 9.30 1.33
N THR A 11 -2.21 9.50 2.58
CA THR A 11 -1.61 10.48 3.53
C THR A 11 -0.98 9.80 4.75
N GLU A 12 -1.15 8.49 4.88
CA GLU A 12 -0.75 7.70 6.04
C GLU A 12 0.76 7.34 6.04
N GLY A 13 1.49 7.74 5.00
CA GLY A 13 2.93 7.48 4.83
C GLY A 13 3.25 6.01 4.57
N ILE A 14 4.55 5.68 4.56
CA ILE A 14 5.03 4.31 4.26
C ILE A 14 4.46 3.25 5.23
N VAL A 15 4.37 3.56 6.52
CA VAL A 15 3.85 2.62 7.54
C VAL A 15 2.38 2.31 7.29
N GLY A 16 1.57 3.34 7.00
CA GLY A 16 0.15 3.15 6.70
C GLY A 16 -0.09 2.39 5.39
N LEU A 17 0.75 2.62 4.38
CA LEU A 17 0.72 1.85 3.14
C LEU A 17 1.05 0.37 3.40
N SER A 18 2.12 0.07 4.12
CA SER A 18 2.51 -1.31 4.46
C SER A 18 1.41 -2.05 5.21
N GLN A 19 0.83 -1.42 6.24
CA GLN A 19 -0.28 -2.02 7.00
C GLN A 19 -1.51 -2.29 6.15
N TRP A 20 -1.81 -1.40 5.20
CA TRP A 20 -2.93 -1.59 4.28
C TRP A 20 -2.68 -2.76 3.32
N LEU A 21 -1.47 -2.86 2.74
CA LEU A 21 -1.06 -3.95 1.85
C LEU A 21 -1.17 -5.31 2.53
N GLU A 22 -0.52 -5.48 3.69
CA GLU A 22 -0.56 -6.73 4.47
C GLU A 22 -2.00 -7.15 4.82
N LYS A 23 -2.86 -6.17 5.14
CA LYS A 23 -4.26 -6.43 5.46
C LYS A 23 -5.07 -6.81 4.22
N MET A 24 -4.77 -6.27 3.04
CA MET A 24 -5.42 -6.70 1.79
C MET A 24 -5.02 -8.14 1.46
N GLU A 25 -3.75 -8.51 1.59
CA GLU A 25 -3.30 -9.89 1.39
C GLU A 25 -4.01 -10.87 2.32
N LEU A 26 -4.16 -10.52 3.60
CA LEU A 26 -4.92 -11.32 4.55
C LEU A 26 -6.39 -11.45 4.15
N VAL A 27 -7.02 -10.36 3.71
CA VAL A 27 -8.41 -10.39 3.22
C VAL A 27 -8.53 -11.29 1.99
N PHE A 28 -7.60 -11.22 1.03
CA PHE A 28 -7.59 -12.09 -0.13
C PHE A 28 -7.46 -13.56 0.25
N HIS A 29 -6.56 -13.86 1.17
CA HIS A 29 -6.35 -15.22 1.66
C HIS A 29 -7.59 -15.78 2.35
N ILE A 30 -8.16 -15.08 3.33
CA ILE A 30 -9.30 -15.59 4.11
C ILE A 30 -10.58 -15.64 3.27
N SER A 31 -10.77 -14.70 2.35
CA SER A 31 -11.96 -14.69 1.49
C SER A 31 -11.89 -15.64 0.29
N GLY A 32 -10.71 -16.19 -0.03
CA GLY A 32 -10.49 -16.93 -1.26
C GLY A 32 -10.65 -16.04 -2.50
N CYS A 33 -10.23 -14.78 -2.42
CA CYS A 33 -10.40 -13.82 -3.51
C CYS A 33 -9.62 -14.29 -4.74
N ALA A 34 -10.34 -14.50 -5.85
CA ALA A 34 -9.72 -14.84 -7.12
C ALA A 34 -8.74 -13.75 -7.55
N ILE A 35 -7.60 -14.16 -8.13
CA ILE A 35 -6.51 -13.26 -8.55
C ILE A 35 -7.04 -12.11 -9.41
N ASP A 36 -7.92 -12.41 -10.37
CA ASP A 36 -8.52 -11.44 -11.31
C ASP A 36 -9.44 -10.39 -10.64
N ASN A 37 -9.78 -10.59 -9.36
CA ASN A 37 -10.62 -9.69 -8.58
C ASN A 37 -9.84 -8.90 -7.53
N GLN A 38 -8.58 -9.26 -7.23
CA GLN A 38 -7.80 -8.64 -6.16
C GLN A 38 -7.61 -7.13 -6.38
N VAL A 39 -7.20 -6.72 -7.59
CA VAL A 39 -7.01 -5.30 -7.93
C VAL A 39 -8.32 -4.52 -7.83
N LYS A 40 -9.43 -5.07 -8.35
CA LYS A 40 -10.76 -4.46 -8.25
C LYS A 40 -11.20 -4.29 -6.79
N PHE A 41 -10.95 -5.31 -5.98
CA PHE A 41 -11.29 -5.29 -4.57
C PHE A 41 -10.45 -4.27 -3.80
N ALA A 42 -9.12 -4.28 -3.96
CA ALA A 42 -8.27 -3.34 -3.25
C ALA A 42 -8.58 -1.88 -3.63
N THR A 43 -8.76 -1.61 -4.93
CA THR A 43 -8.98 -0.25 -5.44
C THR A 43 -10.30 0.35 -4.97
N CYS A 44 -11.30 -0.47 -4.60
CA CYS A 44 -12.55 0.01 -4.01
C CYS A 44 -12.38 0.59 -2.59
N THR A 45 -11.24 0.32 -1.95
CA THR A 45 -10.90 0.78 -0.59
C THR A 45 -10.03 2.03 -0.60
N LEU A 46 -9.58 2.46 -1.79
CA LEU A 46 -8.82 3.69 -1.95
C LEU A 46 -9.74 4.90 -1.78
N LEU A 47 -9.24 5.92 -1.09
CA LEU A 47 -9.93 7.18 -0.86
C LEU A 47 -8.99 8.36 -1.15
N GLY A 48 -9.55 9.58 -1.18
CA GLY A 48 -8.78 10.82 -1.22
C GLY A 48 -7.72 10.87 -2.33
N ALA A 49 -6.47 11.12 -1.95
CA ALA A 49 -5.36 11.25 -2.89
C ALA A 49 -5.04 9.92 -3.60
N ALA A 50 -5.17 8.79 -2.89
CA ALA A 50 -4.95 7.45 -3.46
C ALA A 50 -5.96 7.11 -4.55
N LEU A 51 -7.25 7.38 -4.30
CA LEU A 51 -8.29 7.18 -5.32
C LEU A 51 -8.09 8.10 -6.54
N THR A 52 -7.73 9.36 -6.29
CA THR A 52 -7.45 10.33 -7.36
C THR A 52 -6.29 9.86 -8.24
N TRP A 53 -5.21 9.36 -7.62
CA TRP A 53 -4.09 8.77 -8.34
C TRP A 53 -4.51 7.54 -9.15
N TRP A 54 -5.25 6.60 -8.55
CA TRP A 54 -5.71 5.40 -9.24
C TRP A 54 -6.55 5.73 -10.48
N ASN A 55 -7.49 6.68 -10.36
CA ASN A 55 -8.29 7.13 -11.50
C ASN A 55 -7.42 7.72 -12.63
N GLY A 56 -6.37 8.48 -12.29
CA GLY A 56 -5.39 8.96 -13.26
C GLY A 56 -4.58 7.85 -13.92
N HIS A 57 -4.23 6.81 -13.14
CA HIS A 57 -3.54 5.63 -13.64
C HIS A 57 -4.39 4.83 -14.63
N VAL A 58 -5.67 4.60 -14.30
CA VAL A 58 -6.67 3.98 -15.18
C VAL A 58 -6.84 4.77 -16.48
N ARG A 59 -6.89 6.12 -16.40
CA ARG A 59 -6.98 6.97 -17.60
C ARG A 59 -5.76 6.83 -18.51
N THR A 60 -4.58 6.66 -17.92
CA THR A 60 -3.32 6.55 -18.66
C THR A 60 -3.15 5.18 -19.32
N LEU A 61 -3.42 4.09 -18.59
CA LEU A 61 -3.26 2.73 -19.09
C LEU A 61 -4.45 2.23 -19.92
N GLY A 62 -5.63 2.79 -19.70
CA GLY A 62 -6.90 2.24 -20.16
C GLY A 62 -7.52 1.29 -19.13
N HIS A 63 -8.86 1.22 -19.12
CA HIS A 63 -9.62 0.47 -18.12
C HIS A 63 -9.26 -1.02 -18.10
N ASP A 64 -9.24 -1.68 -19.26
CA ASP A 64 -9.01 -3.12 -19.33
C ASP A 64 -7.59 -3.48 -18.92
N ALA A 65 -6.59 -2.72 -19.39
CA ALA A 65 -5.20 -2.93 -19.00
C ALA A 65 -4.97 -2.66 -17.51
N ALA A 66 -5.59 -1.62 -16.96
CA ALA A 66 -5.46 -1.29 -15.55
C ALA A 66 -6.06 -2.37 -14.64
N TYR A 67 -7.22 -2.95 -14.99
CA TYR A 67 -7.84 -4.00 -14.18
C TYR A 67 -7.34 -5.42 -14.50
N ALA A 68 -6.58 -5.61 -15.57
CA ALA A 68 -5.90 -6.86 -15.89
C ALA A 68 -4.54 -7.00 -15.19
N MET A 69 -4.02 -5.95 -14.54
CA MET A 69 -2.76 -6.03 -13.81
C MET A 69 -2.85 -6.97 -12.60
N THR A 70 -1.73 -7.55 -12.23
CA THR A 70 -1.64 -8.38 -11.03
C THR A 70 -1.61 -7.52 -9.77
N TRP A 71 -2.00 -8.10 -8.63
CA TRP A 71 -1.85 -7.46 -7.32
C TRP A 71 -0.43 -6.94 -7.09
N GLY A 72 0.60 -7.77 -7.28
CA GLY A 72 2.00 -7.35 -7.09
C GLY A 72 2.45 -6.18 -7.99
N THR A 73 1.81 -6.00 -9.15
CA THR A 73 2.05 -4.82 -9.99
C THR A 73 1.46 -3.56 -9.35
N LEU A 74 0.24 -3.65 -8.82
CA LEU A 74 -0.39 -2.56 -8.09
C LEU A 74 0.39 -2.20 -6.82
N GLU A 75 0.87 -3.19 -6.06
CA GLU A 75 1.71 -2.96 -4.87
C GLU A 75 2.95 -2.15 -5.22
N LYS A 76 3.67 -2.57 -6.27
CA LYS A 76 4.84 -1.84 -6.76
C LYS A 76 4.49 -0.40 -7.14
N ASN A 77 3.40 -0.20 -7.88
CA ASN A 77 2.97 1.13 -8.30
C ASN A 77 2.63 2.03 -7.10
N LEU A 78 1.98 1.48 -6.07
CA LEU A 78 1.66 2.20 -4.83
C LEU A 78 2.93 2.53 -4.04
N MET A 79 3.86 1.58 -3.92
CA MET A 79 5.17 1.81 -3.30
C MET A 79 5.94 2.90 -4.04
N ASP A 80 6.05 2.82 -5.36
CA ASP A 80 6.75 3.84 -6.17
C ASP A 80 6.11 5.23 -6.02
N LYS A 81 4.78 5.29 -5.84
CA LYS A 81 4.03 6.55 -5.72
C LYS A 81 4.11 7.19 -4.33
N TYR A 82 3.95 6.39 -3.28
CA TYR A 82 3.73 6.85 -1.91
C TYR A 82 4.91 6.60 -0.98
N CYS A 83 5.88 5.76 -1.36
CA CYS A 83 7.11 5.59 -0.62
C CYS A 83 8.07 6.75 -0.93
N LEU A 84 8.05 7.78 -0.08
CA LEU A 84 8.99 8.88 -0.20
C LEU A 84 10.37 8.41 0.29
N LYS A 85 11.39 8.47 -0.57
CA LYS A 85 12.79 8.18 -0.19
C LYS A 85 13.25 8.96 1.06
N GLY A 86 12.69 10.15 1.30
CA GLY A 86 12.95 10.94 2.50
C GLY A 86 12.39 10.31 3.79
N GLU A 87 11.24 9.64 3.72
CA GLU A 87 10.67 8.91 4.87
C GLU A 87 11.48 7.67 5.20
N ILE A 88 11.95 6.93 4.18
CA ILE A 88 12.89 5.82 4.39
C ILE A 88 14.14 6.31 5.12
N LYS A 89 14.77 7.38 4.62
CA LYS A 89 15.95 7.97 5.28
C LYS A 89 15.67 8.42 6.70
N LYS A 90 14.48 8.98 6.96
CA LYS A 90 14.08 9.37 8.31
C LYS A 90 13.99 8.15 9.24
N LEU A 91 13.36 7.07 8.77
CA LEU A 91 13.28 5.80 9.52
C LEU A 91 14.67 5.18 9.75
N GLU A 92 15.57 5.24 8.76
CA GLU A 92 16.97 4.79 8.90
C GLU A 92 17.71 5.58 9.99
N ILE A 93 17.54 6.92 10.02
CA ILE A 93 18.14 7.78 11.04
C ILE A 93 17.55 7.49 12.43
N GLU A 94 16.22 7.36 12.54
CA GLU A 94 15.55 7.00 13.79
C GLU A 94 16.04 5.65 14.33
N LEU A 95 16.13 4.64 13.46
CA LEU A 95 16.66 3.32 13.80
C LEU A 95 18.12 3.39 14.28
N TRP A 96 18.96 4.16 13.59
CA TRP A 96 20.35 4.35 13.99
C TRP A 96 20.45 5.02 15.37
N ASN A 97 19.68 6.07 15.62
CA ASN A 97 19.64 6.76 16.92
C ASN A 97 19.18 5.83 18.06
N LEU A 98 18.19 4.96 17.80
CA LEU A 98 17.73 3.96 18.77
C LEU A 98 18.82 2.93 19.08
N ARG A 99 19.53 2.45 18.06
CA ARG A 99 20.64 1.50 18.25
C ARG A 99 21.79 2.12 19.05
N VAL A 100 22.14 3.38 18.79
CA VAL A 100 23.21 4.07 19.52
C VAL A 100 22.84 4.23 20.99
N LYS A 101 21.63 4.73 21.29
CA LYS A 101 21.16 4.91 22.68
C LYS A 101 20.99 3.60 23.46
N GLY A 102 20.69 2.49 22.78
CA GLY A 102 20.62 1.16 23.40
C GLY A 102 21.98 0.63 23.86
N ASN A 103 23.09 1.17 23.32
CA ASN A 103 24.44 0.74 23.66
C ASN A 103 25.06 1.54 24.83
N ASP A 104 24.41 2.61 25.29
CA ASP A 104 24.90 3.47 26.38
C ASP A 104 24.43 3.00 27.79
N VAL A 105 23.75 1.85 27.87
CA VAL A 105 23.25 1.24 29.13
C VAL A 105 24.19 0.10 29.60
N ALA A 106 25.50 0.29 29.47
CA ALA A 106 26.53 -0.61 29.99
C ALA A 106 27.25 -0.01 31.20
#